data_AF-A0A6J1NBB2-F1
#
_entry.id   AF-A0A6J1NBB2-F1
#
_cell.length_a   1.000
_cell.length_b   1.000
_cell.length_c   1.000
_cell.angle_alpha   90.00
_cell.angle_beta   90.00
_cell.angle_gamma   90.00
#
_symmetry.space_group_name_H-M   'P 1'
#
loop_
_entity.id
_entity.type
_entity.pdbx_description
1 polymer ?
#
loop_
_entity_poly.entity_id
_entity_poly.type
_entity_poly.pdbx_seq_one_letter_code
_entity_poly.pdbx_strand_id
1 'polypeptide(L)'
;MVINPLIDGGHTCATLEYCPSTLSGDDVYNVLINNFKRHYLKNRAPFGIHLNSTWLKNNDYLNAFKKFTEEILKLPDVYFVTYREVIDWIRRPTPVLQLKKFQPWQCNKRQFAESEIACSKPNTCKLPSKVLEHDKYMITCMDCPKSYPWIRNEFGFE
;
A
#
# COMPACT_ATOMS: atom_id res chain seq x y z
N MET A 1 16.93 1.50 -11.87
CA MET A 1 16.72 0.08 -11.53
C MET A 1 15.43 0.00 -10.73
N VAL A 2 14.45 -0.80 -11.16
CA VAL A 2 13.19 -0.97 -10.43
C VAL A 2 13.42 -1.97 -9.30
N ILE A 3 13.09 -1.60 -8.07
CA ILE A 3 13.10 -2.53 -6.93
C ILE A 3 11.85 -3.40 -7.04
N ASN A 4 12.02 -4.73 -6.93
CA ASN A 4 10.91 -5.70 -6.97
C ASN A 4 10.10 -5.73 -8.29
N PRO A 5 10.75 -5.85 -9.47
CA PRO A 5 10.00 -5.84 -10.72
C PRO A 5 9.21 -7.15 -10.92
N LEU A 6 8.00 -6.98 -11.44
CA LEU A 6 7.15 -8.07 -11.91
C LEU A 6 7.63 -8.53 -13.29
N ILE A 7 7.62 -9.84 -13.50
CA ILE A 7 7.83 -10.44 -14.82
C ILE A 7 6.49 -10.98 -15.30
N ASP A 8 6.11 -10.58 -16.51
CA ASP A 8 4.99 -11.12 -17.27
C ASP A 8 5.50 -11.52 -18.65
N GLY A 9 5.55 -12.83 -18.91
CA GLY A 9 6.20 -13.38 -20.09
C GLY A 9 7.65 -12.91 -20.25
N GLY A 10 7.95 -12.22 -21.36
CA GLY A 10 9.26 -11.62 -21.64
C GLY A 10 9.42 -10.18 -21.16
N HIS A 11 8.39 -9.60 -20.55
CA HIS A 11 8.39 -8.21 -20.14
C HIS A 11 8.63 -8.06 -18.64
N THR A 12 9.28 -6.95 -18.28
CA THR A 12 9.53 -6.56 -16.89
C THR A 12 8.78 -5.27 -16.62
N CYS A 13 7.90 -5.28 -15.62
CA CYS A 13 7.09 -4.12 -15.23
C CYS A 13 7.31 -3.75 -13.77
N ALA A 14 7.17 -2.46 -13.46
CA ALA A 14 7.34 -1.95 -12.10
C ALA A 14 6.10 -2.15 -11.23
N THR A 15 4.91 -2.02 -11.83
CA THR A 15 3.62 -2.28 -11.20
C THR A 15 2.73 -2.99 -12.23
N LEU A 16 1.64 -3.62 -11.78
CA LEU A 16 0.70 -4.31 -12.67
C LEU A 16 0.05 -3.38 -13.70
N GLU A 17 -0.05 -2.08 -13.40
CA GLU A 17 -0.59 -1.05 -14.32
C GLU A 17 0.31 -0.77 -15.52
N TYR A 18 1.62 -0.97 -15.37
CA TYR A 18 2.60 -0.67 -16.41
C TYR A 18 3.07 -1.93 -17.16
N CYS A 19 2.41 -3.08 -16.96
CA CYS A 19 2.67 -4.25 -17.79
C CYS A 19 2.01 -4.05 -19.17
N PRO A 20 2.70 -4.38 -20.28
CA PRO A 20 2.31 -3.96 -21.64
C PRO A 20 1.07 -4.67 -22.22
N SER A 21 0.47 -5.61 -21.49
CA SER A 21 -0.66 -6.43 -21.91
C SER A 21 -1.97 -5.98 -21.21
N THR A 22 -3.08 -5.99 -21.95
CA THR A 22 -4.41 -5.97 -21.32
C THR A 22 -4.61 -7.29 -20.60
N LEU A 23 -4.36 -7.30 -19.30
CA LEU A 23 -4.48 -8.50 -18.48
C LEU A 23 -5.98 -8.84 -18.27
N SER A 24 -6.34 -10.11 -18.39
CA SER A 24 -7.57 -10.63 -17.80
C SER A 24 -7.41 -10.81 -16.28
N GLY A 25 -8.50 -11.08 -15.55
CA GLY A 25 -8.42 -11.42 -14.13
C GLY A 25 -7.52 -12.66 -13.88
N ASP A 26 -7.59 -13.67 -14.74
CA ASP A 26 -6.73 -14.85 -14.64
C ASP A 26 -5.26 -14.51 -14.91
N ASP A 27 -4.97 -13.63 -15.88
CA ASP A 27 -3.60 -13.19 -16.14
C ASP A 27 -3.03 -12.43 -14.93
N VAL A 28 -3.82 -11.55 -14.31
CA VAL A 28 -3.42 -10.87 -13.06
C VAL A 28 -3.05 -11.87 -11.97
N TYR A 29 -3.91 -12.86 -11.73
CA TYR A 29 -3.64 -13.90 -10.74
C TYR A 29 -2.35 -14.68 -11.10
N ASN A 30 -2.18 -15.05 -12.37
CA ASN A 30 -1.01 -15.77 -12.86
C ASN A 30 0.27 -14.96 -12.68
N VAL A 31 0.26 -13.67 -13.02
CA VAL A 31 1.40 -12.77 -12.79
C VAL A 31 1.73 -12.72 -11.30
N LEU A 32 0.75 -12.52 -10.42
CA LEU A 32 0.97 -12.46 -8.98
C LEU A 32 1.57 -13.75 -8.43
N ILE A 33 1.00 -14.91 -8.74
CA ILE A 33 1.46 -16.19 -8.21
C ILE A 33 2.83 -16.61 -8.77
N ASN A 34 3.11 -16.32 -10.05
CA ASN A 34 4.40 -16.63 -10.66
C ASN A 34 5.52 -15.76 -10.06
N ASN A 35 5.24 -14.48 -9.84
CA ASN A 35 6.19 -13.57 -9.20
C ASN A 35 6.38 -13.91 -7.71
N PHE A 36 5.32 -14.28 -6.99
CA PHE A 36 5.43 -14.81 -5.64
C PHE A 36 6.35 -16.05 -5.59
N LYS A 37 6.12 -17.05 -6.45
CA LYS A 37 6.95 -18.27 -6.52
C LYS A 37 8.42 -17.97 -6.81
N ARG A 38 8.71 -16.97 -7.65
CA ARG A 38 10.08 -16.50 -7.95
C ARG A 38 10.85 -16.09 -6.69
N HIS A 39 10.17 -15.46 -5.73
CA HIS A 39 10.74 -15.06 -4.45
C HIS A 39 10.74 -16.23 -3.46
N TYR A 40 9.58 -16.87 -3.31
CA TYR A 40 9.32 -17.90 -2.31
C TYR A 40 10.19 -19.15 -2.45
N LEU A 41 10.46 -19.58 -3.69
CA LEU A 41 11.26 -20.77 -4.00
C LEU A 41 12.77 -20.50 -4.09
N LYS A 42 13.22 -19.25 -3.94
CA LYS A 42 14.63 -18.87 -4.00
C LYS A 42 15.10 -18.29 -2.66
N ASN A 43 15.53 -17.04 -2.65
CA ASN A 43 16.13 -16.39 -1.48
C ASN A 43 15.10 -15.76 -0.53
N ARG A 44 13.80 -15.87 -0.81
CA ARG A 44 12.72 -15.27 -0.03
C ARG A 44 12.90 -13.77 0.23
N ALA A 45 13.51 -13.06 -0.72
CA ALA A 45 13.51 -11.60 -0.70
C ALA A 45 12.05 -11.09 -0.60
N PRO A 46 11.76 -10.03 0.18
CA PRO A 46 10.41 -9.51 0.31
C PRO A 46 9.74 -9.32 -1.06
N PHE A 47 8.52 -9.81 -1.23
CA PHE A 47 7.76 -9.65 -2.47
C PHE A 47 6.88 -8.40 -2.35
N GLY A 48 7.17 -7.38 -3.16
CA GLY A 48 6.50 -6.09 -3.13
C GLY A 48 5.38 -6.05 -4.15
N ILE A 49 4.18 -5.71 -3.70
CA ILE A 49 3.02 -5.51 -4.58
C ILE A 49 2.65 -4.03 -4.52
N HIS A 50 2.86 -3.33 -5.62
CA HIS A 50 2.60 -1.90 -5.76
C HIS A 50 1.36 -1.70 -6.64
N LEU A 51 0.29 -1.12 -6.07
CA LEU A 51 -1.01 -0.99 -6.72
C LEU A 51 -1.55 0.44 -6.55
N ASN A 52 -2.24 0.95 -7.57
CA ASN A 52 -3.11 2.12 -7.47
C ASN A 52 -4.53 1.70 -7.13
N SER A 53 -5.23 2.49 -6.32
CA SER A 53 -6.64 2.27 -6.02
C SER A 53 -7.53 2.32 -7.26
N THR A 54 -7.13 3.06 -8.30
CA THR A 54 -7.87 3.16 -9.56
C THR A 54 -7.84 1.85 -10.34
N TRP A 55 -6.72 1.13 -10.32
CA TRP A 55 -6.59 -0.17 -10.99
C TRP A 55 -7.45 -1.25 -10.33
N LEU A 56 -7.57 -1.20 -9.00
CA LEU A 56 -8.44 -2.09 -8.23
C LEU A 56 -9.95 -1.82 -8.41
N LYS A 57 -10.34 -0.76 -9.13
CA LYS A 57 -11.76 -0.54 -9.48
C LYS A 57 -12.28 -1.56 -10.49
N ASN A 58 -11.39 -2.22 -11.24
CA ASN A 58 -11.79 -3.34 -12.08
C ASN A 58 -12.11 -4.55 -11.19
N ASN A 59 -13.38 -5.00 -11.21
CA ASN A 59 -13.85 -6.11 -10.39
C ASN A 59 -13.09 -7.41 -10.67
N ASP A 60 -12.70 -7.69 -11.91
CA ASP A 60 -11.97 -8.90 -12.24
C ASP A 60 -10.58 -8.89 -11.61
N TYR A 61 -9.92 -7.73 -11.60
CA TYR A 61 -8.60 -7.56 -10.98
C TYR A 61 -8.67 -7.64 -9.47
N LEU A 62 -9.70 -7.04 -8.87
CA LEU A 62 -9.95 -7.14 -7.44
C LEU A 62 -10.22 -8.60 -7.02
N ASN A 63 -11.03 -9.33 -7.78
CA ASN A 63 -11.32 -10.73 -7.52
C ASN A 63 -10.06 -11.60 -7.65
N ALA A 64 -9.25 -11.37 -8.69
CA ALA A 64 -7.97 -12.04 -8.87
C ALA A 64 -7.00 -11.79 -7.71
N PHE A 65 -6.90 -10.53 -7.27
CA PHE A 65 -6.03 -10.14 -6.14
C PHE A 65 -6.51 -10.74 -4.81
N LYS A 66 -7.83 -10.80 -4.57
CA LYS A 66 -8.42 -11.48 -3.41
C LYS A 66 -8.09 -12.97 -3.43
N LYS A 67 -8.34 -13.65 -4.55
CA LYS A 67 -8.03 -15.07 -4.73
C LYS A 67 -6.54 -15.36 -4.46
N PHE A 68 -5.66 -14.56 -5.04
CA PHE A 68 -4.21 -14.66 -4.78
C PHE A 68 -3.90 -14.54 -3.28
N THR A 69 -4.44 -13.53 -2.61
CA THR A 69 -4.21 -13.27 -1.18
C THR A 69 -4.71 -14.42 -0.31
N GLU A 70 -5.92 -14.91 -0.57
CA GLU A 70 -6.52 -16.04 0.17
C GLU A 70 -5.72 -17.33 0.02
N GLU A 71 -5.13 -17.58 -1.15
CA GLU A 71 -4.31 -18.78 -1.38
C GLU A 71 -2.96 -18.71 -0.67
N ILE A 72 -2.24 -17.59 -0.78
CA ILE A 72 -0.92 -17.48 -0.16
C ILE A 72 -0.99 -17.37 1.37
N LEU A 73 -2.09 -16.83 1.92
CA LEU A 73 -2.33 -16.81 3.37
C LEU A 73 -2.59 -18.19 3.97
N LYS A 74 -2.85 -19.24 3.16
CA LYS A 74 -2.89 -20.62 3.63
C LYS A 74 -1.50 -21.16 3.98
N LEU A 75 -0.43 -20.52 3.51
CA LEU A 75 0.94 -20.91 3.81
C LEU A 75 1.33 -20.40 5.21
N PRO A 76 1.84 -21.26 6.10
CA PRO A 76 2.10 -20.90 7.50
C PRO A 76 3.30 -19.96 7.69
N ASP A 77 4.08 -19.73 6.64
CA ASP A 77 5.33 -18.98 6.62
C ASP A 77 5.29 -17.74 5.72
N VAL A 78 4.09 -17.28 5.37
CA VAL A 78 3.85 -16.06 4.58
C VAL A 78 3.13 -15.01 5.43
N TYR A 79 3.60 -13.77 5.37
CA TYR A 79 3.08 -12.64 6.15
C TYR A 79 2.90 -11.42 5.26
N PHE A 80 1.74 -10.77 5.36
CA PHE A 80 1.54 -9.42 4.83
C PHE A 80 1.94 -8.42 5.89
N VAL A 81 2.89 -7.55 5.55
CA VAL A 81 3.49 -6.58 6.45
C VAL A 81 3.71 -5.25 5.74
N THR A 82 3.80 -4.19 6.51
CA THR A 82 4.18 -2.85 6.04
C THR A 82 5.67 -2.79 5.70
N TYR A 83 6.09 -1.79 4.91
CA TYR A 83 7.52 -1.54 4.66
C TYR A 83 8.32 -1.31 5.95
N ARG A 84 7.69 -0.71 6.97
CA ARG A 84 8.35 -0.48 8.25
C ARG A 84 8.68 -1.80 8.94
N GLU A 85 7.71 -2.71 8.98
CA GLU A 85 7.86 -4.05 9.56
C GLU A 85 8.90 -4.89 8.81
N VAL A 86 8.99 -4.77 7.49
CA VAL A 86 10.06 -5.40 6.69
C VAL A 86 11.43 -4.89 7.14
N ILE A 87 11.60 -3.58 7.28
CA ILE A 87 12.87 -2.98 7.75
C ILE A 87 13.21 -3.45 9.17
N ASP A 88 12.22 -3.50 10.07
CA ASP A 88 12.45 -3.95 11.43
C ASP A 88 12.86 -5.44 11.50
N TRP A 89 12.36 -6.28 10.58
CA TRP A 89 12.84 -7.66 10.41
C TRP A 89 14.24 -7.73 9.79
N ILE A 90 14.56 -6.90 8.78
CA ILE A 90 15.91 -6.84 8.19
C ILE A 90 16.96 -6.44 9.26
N ARG A 91 16.60 -5.50 10.14
CA ARG A 91 17.46 -5.09 11.26
C ARG A 91 17.67 -6.19 12.29
N ARG A 92 16.70 -7.10 12.44
CA ARG A 92 16.74 -8.22 13.39
C ARG A 92 16.14 -9.48 12.75
N PRO A 93 16.91 -10.16 11.88
CA PRO A 93 16.41 -11.33 11.16
C PRO A 93 15.92 -12.40 12.13
N THR A 94 14.63 -12.71 12.07
CA THR A 94 13.97 -13.62 13.01
C THR A 94 13.43 -14.83 12.23
N PRO A 95 13.76 -16.08 12.63
CA PRO A 95 13.26 -17.28 11.97
C PRO A 95 11.74 -17.40 12.05
N VAL A 96 11.12 -18.03 11.04
CA VAL A 96 9.65 -18.18 10.92
C VAL A 96 8.99 -18.72 12.20
N LEU A 97 9.60 -19.72 12.84
CA LEU A 97 9.08 -20.32 14.08
C LEU A 97 8.97 -19.31 15.25
N GLN A 98 9.75 -18.24 15.22
CA GLN A 98 9.80 -17.20 16.24
C GLN A 98 9.04 -15.93 15.82
N LEU A 99 8.64 -15.80 14.56
CA LEU A 99 7.95 -14.60 14.04
C LEU A 99 6.63 -14.33 14.77
N LYS A 100 5.94 -15.38 15.23
CA LYS A 100 4.73 -15.23 16.06
C LYS A 100 4.97 -14.46 17.37
N LYS A 101 6.21 -14.44 17.88
CA LYS A 101 6.62 -13.69 19.08
C LYS A 101 7.45 -12.45 18.76
N PHE A 102 7.66 -12.15 17.48
CA PHE A 102 8.47 -11.02 17.05
C PHE A 102 7.75 -9.72 17.36
N GLN A 103 8.26 -9.00 18.37
CA GLN A 103 7.61 -7.81 18.93
C GLN A 103 7.23 -6.75 17.89
N PRO A 104 8.08 -6.42 16.89
CA PRO A 104 7.73 -5.40 15.89
C PRO A 104 6.52 -5.73 15.00
N TRP A 105 6.15 -7.00 14.87
CA TRP A 105 5.00 -7.44 14.07
C TRP A 105 3.79 -7.77 14.94
N GLN A 106 3.84 -7.51 16.25
CA GLN A 106 2.69 -7.75 17.12
C GLN A 106 1.63 -6.68 16.90
N CYS A 107 0.42 -7.11 16.55
CA CYS A 107 -0.77 -6.26 16.41
C CYS A 107 -1.32 -5.87 17.78
N ASN A 108 -0.54 -5.14 18.57
CA ASN A 108 -1.00 -4.59 19.84
C ASN A 108 -2.00 -3.45 19.60
N LYS A 109 -2.99 -3.30 20.48
CA LYS A 109 -3.90 -2.16 20.44
C LYS A 109 -3.08 -0.88 20.60
N ARG A 110 -2.97 -0.11 19.53
CA ARG A 110 -2.34 1.21 19.56
C ARG A 110 -3.23 2.14 20.39
N GLN A 111 -2.63 2.80 21.37
CA GLN A 111 -3.27 3.94 22.04
C GLN A 111 -3.11 5.14 21.12
N PHE A 112 -4.22 5.58 20.52
CA PHE A 112 -4.25 6.76 19.68
C PHE A 112 -4.32 8.01 20.55
N ALA A 113 -3.53 9.03 20.23
CA ALA A 113 -3.75 10.35 20.80
C ALA A 113 -5.09 10.91 20.32
N GLU A 114 -5.69 11.84 21.06
CA GLU A 114 -6.99 12.43 20.71
C GLU A 114 -6.99 13.02 19.29
N SER A 115 -5.89 13.67 18.88
CA SER A 115 -5.71 14.21 17.53
C SER A 115 -5.61 13.17 16.42
N GLU A 116 -5.33 11.90 16.75
CA GLU A 116 -5.26 10.79 15.79
C GLU A 116 -6.61 10.10 15.61
N ILE A 117 -7.59 10.39 16.47
CA ILE A 117 -8.92 9.82 16.41
C ILE A 117 -9.73 10.60 15.38
N ALA A 118 -10.29 9.88 14.40
CA ALA A 118 -11.19 10.48 13.43
C ALA A 118 -12.47 10.98 14.11
N CYS A 119 -12.84 12.22 13.84
CA CYS A 119 -14.10 12.84 14.25
C CYS A 119 -15.31 12.15 13.57
N SER A 120 -16.48 12.22 14.22
CA SER A 120 -17.72 11.65 13.66
C SER A 120 -18.29 12.48 12.50
N LYS A 121 -18.09 13.80 12.51
CA LYS A 121 -18.55 14.72 11.47
C LYS A 121 -17.38 15.58 11.01
N PRO A 122 -16.86 15.39 9.78
CA PRO A 122 -15.75 16.18 9.28
C PRO A 122 -16.21 17.56 8.80
N ASN A 123 -15.28 18.51 8.83
CA ASN A 123 -15.42 19.83 8.23
C ASN A 123 -15.12 19.75 6.74
N THR A 124 -15.95 20.40 5.93
CA THR A 124 -15.73 20.60 4.49
C THR A 124 -15.27 22.03 4.25
N CYS A 125 -13.97 22.22 4.09
CA CYS A 125 -13.35 23.53 3.98
C CYS A 125 -13.23 23.94 2.51
N LYS A 126 -13.86 25.04 2.11
CA LYS A 126 -13.65 25.70 0.81
C LYS A 126 -12.53 26.72 0.97
N LEU A 127 -11.36 26.43 0.42
CA LEU A 127 -10.11 27.13 0.70
C LEU A 127 -9.56 27.82 -0.55
N PRO A 128 -9.20 29.11 -0.49
CA PRO A 128 -8.54 29.77 -1.61
C PRO A 128 -7.13 29.22 -1.82
N SER A 129 -6.72 29.06 -3.08
CA SER A 129 -5.35 28.70 -3.45
C SER A 129 -4.75 29.77 -4.36
N LYS A 130 -3.74 30.49 -3.85
CA LYS A 130 -2.98 31.46 -4.66
C LYS A 130 -2.21 30.79 -5.80
N VAL A 131 -1.80 29.54 -5.61
CA VAL A 131 -0.98 28.78 -6.59
C VAL A 131 -1.83 28.15 -7.67
N LEU A 132 -3.03 27.67 -7.32
CA LEU A 132 -3.92 27.02 -8.28
C LEU A 132 -4.90 28.02 -8.92
N GLU A 133 -4.97 29.25 -8.40
CA GLU A 133 -5.86 30.33 -8.87
C GLU A 133 -7.36 30.00 -8.79
N HIS A 134 -7.73 29.00 -7.98
CA HIS A 134 -9.11 28.65 -7.70
C HIS A 134 -9.27 28.02 -6.31
N ASP A 135 -10.51 27.99 -5.82
CA ASP A 135 -10.84 27.39 -4.53
C ASP A 135 -10.72 25.85 -4.59
N LYS A 136 -10.17 25.27 -3.53
CA LYS A 136 -10.06 23.83 -3.32
C LYS A 136 -10.84 23.40 -2.10
N TYR A 137 -11.41 22.20 -2.18
CA TYR A 137 -12.11 21.58 -1.06
C TYR A 137 -11.16 20.64 -0.30
N MET A 138 -11.14 20.78 1.01
CA MET A 138 -10.42 19.88 1.91
C MET A 138 -11.38 19.36 2.98
N ILE A 139 -11.37 18.05 3.20
CA ILE A 139 -12.15 17.40 4.25
C ILE A 139 -11.20 17.09 5.41
N THR A 140 -11.50 17.58 6.60
CA THR A 140 -10.65 17.42 7.78
C THR A 140 -11.48 17.34 9.06
N CYS A 141 -10.92 16.73 10.10
CA CYS A 141 -11.49 16.76 11.45
C CYS A 141 -11.02 17.95 12.28
N MET A 142 -10.03 18.69 11.78
CA MET A 142 -9.51 19.91 12.41
C MET A 142 -10.27 21.14 11.92
N ASP A 143 -10.01 22.29 12.54
CA ASP A 143 -10.51 23.57 12.04
C ASP A 143 -9.99 23.84 10.61
N CYS A 144 -10.81 24.54 9.83
CA CYS A 144 -10.42 24.90 8.47
C CYS A 144 -9.24 25.89 8.49
N PRO A 145 -8.17 25.62 7.72
CA PRO A 145 -7.09 26.59 7.55
C PRO A 145 -7.59 27.82 6.77
N LYS A 146 -6.79 28.90 6.73
CA LYS A 146 -7.15 30.13 6.03
C LYS A 146 -7.02 30.01 4.51
N SER A 147 -6.03 29.24 4.07
CA SER A 147 -5.75 28.97 2.65
C SER A 147 -5.49 27.48 2.42
N TYR A 148 -5.54 27.06 1.16
CA TYR A 148 -5.30 25.66 0.79
C TYR A 148 -3.83 25.30 1.06
N PRO A 149 -3.57 24.26 1.89
CA PRO A 149 -2.21 23.81 2.16
C PRO A 149 -1.44 23.49 0.87
N TRP A 150 -0.25 24.06 0.74
CA TRP A 150 0.61 23.84 -0.44
C TRP A 150 2.09 23.89 -0.06
N ILE A 151 2.97 23.60 -1.01
CA ILE A 151 4.41 23.74 -0.85
C ILE A 151 4.72 25.18 -0.42
N ARG A 152 5.45 25.36 0.70
CA ARG A 152 5.75 26.63 1.39
C ARG A 152 4.60 27.26 2.19
N ASN A 153 3.46 26.60 2.28
CA ASN A 153 2.36 26.95 3.17
C ASN A 153 1.62 25.68 3.59
N GLU A 154 2.37 24.77 4.21
CA GLU A 154 1.97 23.37 4.45
C GLU A 154 0.80 23.24 5.44
N PHE A 155 0.56 24.30 6.21
CA PHE A 155 -0.50 24.37 7.21
C PHE A 155 -1.61 25.36 6.83
N GLY A 156 -1.51 26.07 5.70
CA GLY A 156 -2.55 26.98 5.22
C GLY A 156 -2.79 28.20 6.13
N PHE A 157 -1.72 28.75 6.72
CA PHE A 157 -1.82 29.87 7.67
C PHE A 157 -1.92 31.26 7.00
N GLU A 158 -1.48 31.36 5.75
CA GLU A 158 -1.46 32.60 4.96
C GLU A 158 -2.78 32.93 4.25
#